data_AF-A0A2D7A1G9-F1
#
_entry.id   AF-A0A2D7A1G9-F1
#
_cell.length_a   1.000
_cell.length_b   1.000
_cell.length_c   1.000
_cell.angle_alpha   90.00
_cell.angle_beta   90.00
_cell.angle_gamma   90.00
#
_symmetry.space_group_name_H-M   'P 1'
#
loop_
_entity.id
_entity.type
_entity.pdbx_description
1 polymer ?
#
loop_
_entity_poly.entity_id
_entity_poly.type
_entity_poly.pdbx_seq_one_letter_code
_entity_poly.pdbx_strand_id
1 'polypeptide(L)'
;MIIFGIFLLCFIIGGIPIEDVLTPKIKEKDSQSSKIQLEPSPFATYFILTCLVQFAVGYGLTILAREVLYFSNDSFLIAALLVLVTSHCWPIFNGFKQNKYPLLLITGISSAFYTNFFWIIPIIYLIFTILLNSQFISYLTTLLSLLILYSFIENIPDNFLFLNLGIFIIFILLYSNNIFNSLEGKSNTLYRQFQKRP
;
A
#
# COMPACT_ATOMS: atom_id res chain seq x y z
N MET A 1 4.17 10.54 26.90
CA MET A 1 2.74 10.27 26.62
C MET A 1 2.38 10.51 25.16
N ILE A 2 2.78 11.64 24.56
CA ILE A 2 2.48 12.01 23.15
C ILE A 2 3.01 10.96 22.16
N ILE A 3 4.26 10.49 22.33
CA ILE A 3 4.89 9.49 21.47
C ILE A 3 4.04 8.20 21.38
N PHE A 4 3.63 7.65 22.54
CA PHE A 4 2.78 6.46 22.60
C PHE A 4 1.42 6.68 21.92
N GLY A 5 0.82 7.87 22.07
CA GLY A 5 -0.42 8.25 21.40
C GLY A 5 -0.32 8.19 19.87
N ILE A 6 0.83 8.57 19.30
CA ILE A 6 1.04 8.53 17.84
C ILE A 6 1.20 7.10 17.34
N PHE A 7 1.96 6.26 18.07
CA PHE A 7 2.05 4.84 17.74
C PHE A 7 0.67 4.17 17.74
N LEU A 8 -0.15 4.45 18.75
CA LEU A 8 -1.50 3.94 18.85
C LEU A 8 -2.39 4.46 17.71
N LEU A 9 -2.27 5.75 17.36
CA LEU A 9 -3.01 6.35 16.25
C LEU A 9 -2.61 5.74 14.90
N CYS A 10 -1.31 5.57 14.63
CA CYS A 10 -0.81 4.88 13.44
C CYS A 10 -1.32 3.45 13.36
N PHE A 11 -1.31 2.72 14.48
CA PHE A 11 -1.80 1.35 14.56
C PHE A 11 -3.31 1.25 14.29
N ILE A 12 -4.11 2.11 14.93
CA ILE A 12 -5.57 2.09 14.79
C ILE A 12 -5.98 2.50 13.38
N ILE A 13 -5.45 3.62 12.86
CA ILE A 13 -5.84 4.13 11.54
C ILE A 13 -5.32 3.21 10.44
N GLY A 14 -4.08 2.73 10.53
CA GLY A 14 -3.55 1.76 9.59
C GLY A 14 -4.38 0.48 9.57
N GLY A 15 -4.87 0.05 10.74
CA GLY A 15 -5.70 -1.13 10.89
C GLY A 15 -7.12 -1.05 10.31
N ILE A 16 -7.58 0.12 9.84
CA ILE A 16 -8.93 0.29 9.26
C ILE A 16 -8.95 -0.32 7.84
N PRO A 17 -9.80 -1.33 7.58
CA PRO A 17 -9.99 -1.86 6.23
C PRO A 17 -10.82 -0.89 5.40
N ILE A 18 -10.18 0.12 4.81
CA ILE A 18 -10.83 1.20 4.06
C ILE A 18 -11.76 0.66 2.96
N GLU A 19 -11.37 -0.43 2.29
CA GLU A 19 -12.20 -1.09 1.27
C GLU A 19 -13.53 -1.55 1.87
N ASP A 20 -13.53 -2.21 3.03
CA ASP A 20 -14.74 -2.73 3.69
C ASP A 20 -15.62 -1.62 4.28
N VAL A 21 -15.03 -0.45 4.60
CA VAL A 21 -15.75 0.72 5.10
C VAL A 21 -16.44 1.48 3.96
N LEU A 22 -15.77 1.61 2.82
CA LEU A 22 -16.27 2.39 1.68
C LEU A 22 -17.13 1.59 0.71
N THR A 23 -16.95 0.27 0.62
CA THR A 23 -17.84 -0.56 -0.18
C THR A 23 -19.14 -0.80 0.57
N PRO A 24 -20.30 -0.36 0.04
CA PRO A 24 -21.56 -0.75 0.63
C PRO A 24 -21.65 -2.28 0.60
N LYS A 25 -22.04 -2.90 1.73
CA LYS A 25 -22.49 -4.30 1.75
C LYS A 25 -23.76 -4.39 0.92
N ILE A 26 -23.61 -4.48 -0.39
CA ILE A 26 -24.70 -4.74 -1.30
C ILE A 26 -25.18 -6.15 -0.94
N LYS A 27 -26.24 -6.23 -0.14
CA LYS A 27 -27.08 -7.43 -0.12
C LYS A 27 -27.53 -7.60 -1.56
N GLU A 28 -27.14 -8.71 -2.19
CA GLU A 28 -27.78 -9.19 -3.41
C GLU A 28 -29.29 -9.17 -3.16
N LYS A 29 -29.93 -8.13 -3.70
CA LYS A 29 -31.36 -8.13 -3.92
C LYS A 29 -31.48 -8.29 -5.41
N ASP A 30 -32.03 -9.44 -5.77
CA ASP A 30 -32.35 -9.83 -7.13
C ASP A 30 -32.96 -8.71 -7.97
N SER A 31 -32.81 -8.93 -9.28
CA SER A 31 -33.73 -8.53 -10.35
C SER A 31 -33.31 -7.34 -11.20
N GLN A 32 -32.86 -7.70 -12.41
CA GLN A 32 -33.33 -7.19 -13.70
C GLN A 32 -33.77 -5.72 -13.75
N SER A 33 -33.04 -4.88 -14.49
CA SER A 33 -33.54 -4.42 -15.80
C SER A 33 -32.48 -3.58 -16.51
N SER A 34 -32.50 -3.74 -17.82
CA SER A 34 -31.66 -3.11 -18.84
C SER A 34 -31.89 -1.61 -18.97
N LYS A 35 -30.81 -0.82 -18.85
CA LYS A 35 -30.56 0.39 -19.63
C LYS A 35 -29.05 0.68 -19.56
N ILE A 36 -28.38 0.70 -20.71
CA ILE A 36 -26.98 1.12 -20.82
C ILE A 36 -26.96 2.63 -20.61
N GLN A 37 -26.89 3.06 -19.35
CA GLN A 37 -26.41 4.38 -18.98
C GLN A 37 -24.91 4.24 -18.75
N LEU A 38 -24.11 5.03 -19.48
CA LEU A 38 -22.68 5.25 -19.26
C LEU A 38 -22.45 6.06 -17.97
N GLU A 39 -23.10 5.67 -16.88
CA GLU A 39 -22.68 6.13 -15.56
C GLU A 39 -21.42 5.35 -15.19
N PRO A 40 -20.36 6.00 -14.67
CA PRO A 40 -19.22 5.28 -14.13
C PRO A 40 -19.77 4.28 -13.14
N SER A 41 -19.56 2.99 -13.41
CA SER A 41 -20.06 1.92 -12.54
C SER A 41 -19.72 2.31 -11.10
N PRO A 42 -20.66 2.23 -10.14
CA PRO A 42 -20.41 2.65 -8.76
C PRO A 42 -19.11 2.06 -8.22
N PHE A 43 -18.75 0.85 -8.69
CA PHE A 43 -17.48 0.18 -8.45
C PHE A 43 -16.21 1.01 -8.77
N ALA A 44 -16.15 1.68 -9.92
CA ALA A 44 -15.00 2.49 -10.31
C ALA A 44 -14.82 3.70 -9.37
N THR A 45 -15.92 4.35 -9.01
CA THR A 45 -15.91 5.48 -8.07
C THR A 45 -15.45 5.04 -6.68
N TYR A 46 -15.95 3.92 -6.16
CA TYR A 46 -15.51 3.35 -4.87
C TYR A 46 -14.05 2.92 -4.90
N PHE A 47 -13.59 2.35 -6.01
CA PHE A 47 -12.18 1.98 -6.18
C PHE A 47 -11.27 3.21 -6.13
N ILE A 48 -11.58 4.25 -6.90
CA ILE A 48 -10.81 5.50 -6.90
C ILE A 48 -10.81 6.14 -5.50
N LEU A 49 -11.97 6.18 -4.84
CA LEU A 49 -12.08 6.73 -3.49
C LEU A 49 -11.24 5.93 -2.48
N THR A 50 -11.29 4.60 -2.54
CA THR A 50 -10.45 3.72 -1.71
C THR A 50 -8.97 4.01 -1.92
N CYS A 51 -8.55 4.15 -3.18
CA CYS A 51 -7.17 4.46 -3.51
C CYS A 51 -6.73 5.83 -2.98
N LEU A 52 -7.57 6.86 -3.13
CA LEU A 52 -7.30 8.20 -2.62
C LEU A 52 -7.19 8.22 -1.10
N VAL A 53 -8.10 7.55 -0.39
CA VAL A 53 -8.08 7.50 1.08
C VAL A 53 -6.84 6.75 1.57
N GLN A 54 -6.45 5.63 0.94
CA GLN A 54 -5.22 4.91 1.31
C GLN A 54 -3.97 5.76 1.12
N PHE A 55 -3.87 6.47 -0.01
CA PHE A 55 -2.78 7.41 -0.26
C PHE A 55 -2.78 8.53 0.78
N ALA A 56 -3.94 9.15 1.04
CA ALA A 56 -4.08 10.25 1.99
C ALA A 56 -3.75 9.84 3.43
N VAL A 57 -4.09 8.61 3.83
CA VAL A 57 -3.70 8.05 5.12
C VAL A 57 -2.18 7.91 5.22
N GLY A 58 -1.54 7.34 4.20
CA GLY A 58 -0.08 7.22 4.16
C GLY A 58 0.61 8.60 4.19
N TYR A 59 0.17 9.53 3.35
CA TYR A 59 0.75 10.86 3.22
C TYR A 59 0.50 11.72 4.48
N GLY A 60 -0.76 11.82 4.91
CA GLY A 60 -1.19 12.67 6.02
C GLY A 60 -0.65 12.20 7.37
N LEU A 61 -0.67 10.90 7.65
CA LEU A 61 -0.08 10.38 8.90
C LEU A 61 1.43 10.50 8.92
N THR A 62 2.09 10.43 7.77
CA THR A 62 3.54 10.67 7.71
C THR A 62 3.87 12.12 8.05
N ILE A 63 3.12 13.09 7.51
CA ILE A 63 3.31 14.51 7.85
C ILE A 63 3.01 14.74 9.33
N LEU A 64 1.89 14.21 9.84
CA LEU A 64 1.53 14.35 11.25
C LEU A 64 2.60 13.74 12.17
N ALA A 65 3.04 12.52 11.89
CA ALA A 65 4.09 11.86 12.65
C ALA A 65 5.41 12.64 12.58
N ARG A 66 5.75 13.22 11.42
CA ARG A 66 6.94 14.06 11.26
C ARG A 66 6.82 15.32 12.11
N GLU A 67 5.74 16.09 12.01
CA GLU A 67 5.56 17.32 12.78
C GLU A 67 5.66 17.09 14.29
N VAL A 68 5.17 15.95 14.79
CA VAL A 68 5.13 15.70 16.25
C VAL A 68 6.34 14.90 16.77
N LEU A 69 6.93 13.99 15.98
CA LEU A 69 8.02 13.11 16.41
C LEU A 69 9.40 13.53 15.93
N TYR A 70 9.51 14.35 14.86
CA TYR A 70 10.80 14.69 14.26
C TYR A 70 11.73 15.44 15.23
N PHE A 71 11.17 16.29 16.09
CA PHE A 71 11.94 16.97 17.14
C PHE A 71 12.41 16.05 18.28
N SER A 72 11.90 14.82 18.35
CA SER A 72 12.22 13.87 19.43
C SER A 72 13.36 12.93 19.06
N ASN A 73 13.22 12.20 17.94
CA ASN A 73 14.23 11.29 17.37
C ASN A 73 13.68 10.72 16.06
N ASP A 74 14.49 10.71 14.99
CA ASP A 74 14.10 10.11 13.71
C ASP A 74 13.73 8.62 13.81
N SER A 75 14.31 7.90 14.77
CA SER A 75 14.00 6.49 15.02
C SER A 75 12.54 6.29 15.44
N PHE A 76 11.94 7.24 16.16
CA PHE A 76 10.53 7.15 16.54
C PHE A 76 9.61 7.38 15.35
N LEU A 77 9.98 8.28 14.43
CA LEU A 77 9.26 8.47 13.18
C LEU A 77 9.28 7.18 12.34
N ILE A 78 10.47 6.59 12.13
CA ILE A 78 10.61 5.33 11.37
C ILE A 78 9.75 4.23 12.02
N ALA A 79 9.86 4.05 13.33
CA ALA A 79 9.09 3.03 14.05
C ALA A 79 7.57 3.27 13.89
N ALA A 80 7.10 4.52 13.98
CA ALA A 80 5.68 4.83 13.86
C ALA A 80 5.15 4.53 12.44
N LEU A 81 5.96 4.81 11.42
CA LEU A 81 5.63 4.49 10.04
C LEU A 81 5.65 2.97 9.78
N LEU A 82 6.61 2.24 10.36
CA LEU A 82 6.60 0.77 10.28
C LEU A 82 5.38 0.17 10.95
N VAL A 83 4.93 0.71 12.09
CA VAL A 83 3.66 0.34 12.76
C VAL A 83 2.45 0.64 11.87
N LEU A 84 2.44 1.79 11.21
CA LEU A 84 1.39 2.13 10.23
C LEU A 84 1.35 1.12 9.08
N VAL A 85 2.50 0.79 8.50
CA VAL A 85 2.58 -0.17 7.39
C VAL A 85 2.18 -1.57 7.83
N THR A 86 2.69 -2.07 8.96
CA THR A 86 2.31 -3.40 9.48
C THR A 86 0.82 -3.50 9.78
N SER A 87 0.25 -2.52 10.47
CA SER A 87 -1.20 -2.50 10.75
C SER A 87 -2.04 -2.39 9.48
N HIS A 88 -1.55 -1.71 8.44
CA HIS A 88 -2.24 -1.64 7.16
C HIS A 88 -2.14 -2.92 6.33
N CYS A 89 -1.01 -3.62 6.41
CA CYS A 89 -0.82 -4.91 5.75
C CYS A 89 -1.67 -6.01 6.41
N TRP A 90 -1.78 -5.97 7.74
CA TRP A 90 -2.58 -6.89 8.56
C TRP A 90 -3.58 -6.14 9.44
N PRO A 91 -4.67 -5.60 8.87
CA PRO A 91 -5.68 -4.83 9.58
C PRO A 91 -6.34 -5.62 10.71
N ILE A 92 -6.26 -5.10 11.93
CA ILE A 92 -6.84 -5.72 13.13
C ILE A 92 -8.37 -5.86 13.01
N PHE A 93 -9.04 -4.87 12.42
CA PHE A 93 -10.49 -4.86 12.29
C PHE A 93 -11.01 -5.84 11.20
N ASN A 94 -10.13 -6.41 10.39
CA ASN A 94 -10.46 -7.45 9.41
C ASN A 94 -9.90 -8.83 9.80
N GLY A 95 -9.61 -9.05 11.09
CA GLY A 95 -9.05 -10.30 11.59
C GLY A 95 -7.65 -10.61 11.03
N PHE A 96 -6.83 -9.58 10.81
CA PHE A 96 -5.47 -9.68 10.28
C PHE A 96 -5.39 -10.30 8.88
N LYS A 97 -6.47 -10.19 8.08
CA LYS A 97 -6.43 -10.57 6.66
C LYS A 97 -5.60 -9.59 5.86
N GLN A 98 -4.78 -10.13 4.96
CA GLN A 98 -3.92 -9.36 4.08
C GLN A 98 -4.70 -8.31 3.26
N ASN A 99 -4.21 -7.07 3.29
CA ASN A 99 -4.74 -6.00 2.46
C ASN A 99 -4.29 -6.16 0.99
N LYS A 100 -5.18 -5.82 0.05
CA LYS A 100 -4.97 -6.00 -1.39
C LYS A 100 -4.07 -4.95 -2.01
N TYR A 101 -4.06 -3.72 -1.47
CA TYR A 101 -3.42 -2.56 -2.11
C TYR A 101 -2.40 -1.83 -1.22
N PRO A 102 -1.47 -2.53 -0.56
CA PRO A 102 -0.56 -1.88 0.39
C PRO A 102 0.38 -0.87 -0.29
N LEU A 103 0.65 -1.01 -1.60
CA LEU A 103 1.54 -0.11 -2.34
C LEU A 103 1.05 1.34 -2.34
N LEU A 104 -0.27 1.59 -2.31
CA LEU A 104 -0.82 2.97 -2.31
C LEU A 104 -0.47 3.72 -1.03
N LEU A 105 -0.54 3.04 0.12
CA LEU A 105 -0.08 3.58 1.39
C LEU A 105 1.42 3.91 1.31
N ILE A 106 2.24 3.00 0.78
CA ILE A 106 3.69 3.24 0.62
C ILE A 106 3.96 4.44 -0.29
N THR A 107 3.24 4.57 -1.41
CA THR A 107 3.34 5.75 -2.28
C THR A 107 3.00 7.02 -1.51
N GLY A 108 1.98 7.00 -0.66
CA GLY A 108 1.63 8.12 0.23
C GLY A 108 2.77 8.49 1.19
N ILE A 109 3.32 7.48 1.89
CA ILE A 109 4.45 7.67 2.81
C ILE A 109 5.65 8.27 2.07
N SER A 110 6.08 7.64 0.97
CA SER A 110 7.24 8.12 0.21
C SER A 110 7.03 9.53 -0.35
N SER A 111 5.83 9.85 -0.83
CA SER A 111 5.50 11.18 -1.37
C SER A 111 5.56 12.29 -0.32
N ALA A 112 5.35 11.96 0.97
CA ALA A 112 5.48 12.92 2.06
C ALA A 112 6.94 13.33 2.34
N PHE A 113 7.90 12.48 1.96
CA PHE A 113 9.32 12.82 2.05
C PHE A 113 9.85 13.43 0.74
N TYR A 114 9.37 12.95 -0.40
CA TYR A 114 9.78 13.46 -1.71
C TYR A 114 8.63 13.36 -2.72
N THR A 115 8.10 14.51 -3.13
CA THR A 115 6.88 14.61 -3.95
C THR A 115 6.99 13.84 -5.27
N ASN A 116 8.19 13.74 -5.86
CA ASN A 116 8.37 13.02 -7.13
C ASN A 116 8.04 11.52 -7.03
N PHE A 117 8.07 10.93 -5.84
CA PHE A 117 7.69 9.52 -5.66
C PHE A 117 6.22 9.23 -5.93
N PHE A 118 5.37 10.26 -5.89
CA PHE A 118 3.98 10.14 -6.31
C PHE A 118 3.85 9.59 -7.74
N TRP A 119 4.74 10.03 -8.64
CA TRP A 119 4.74 9.58 -10.04
C TRP A 119 5.71 8.43 -10.29
N ILE A 120 6.88 8.45 -9.65
CA ILE A 120 7.94 7.45 -9.89
C ILE A 120 7.46 6.05 -9.46
N ILE A 121 6.84 5.91 -8.29
CA ILE A 121 6.45 4.60 -7.75
C ILE A 121 5.43 3.90 -8.66
N PRO A 122 4.30 4.54 -9.05
CA PRO A 122 3.35 3.92 -9.98
C PRO A 122 3.97 3.54 -11.33
N ILE A 123 4.87 4.37 -11.88
CA ILE A 123 5.53 4.10 -13.17
C ILE A 123 6.44 2.87 -13.06
N ILE A 124 7.31 2.82 -12.06
CA ILE A 124 8.21 1.68 -11.82
C ILE A 124 7.38 0.41 -11.62
N TYR A 125 6.35 0.49 -10.80
CA TYR A 125 5.45 -0.63 -10.55
C TYR A 125 4.77 -1.12 -11.84
N LEU A 126 4.26 -0.21 -12.67
CA LEU A 126 3.62 -0.56 -13.93
C LEU A 126 4.60 -1.25 -14.89
N ILE A 127 5.83 -0.75 -15.01
CA ILE A 127 6.89 -1.37 -15.83
C ILE A 127 7.13 -2.82 -15.36
N PHE A 128 7.36 -3.04 -14.06
CA PHE A 128 7.60 -4.39 -13.55
C PHE A 128 6.38 -5.29 -13.62
N THR A 129 5.17 -4.74 -13.48
CA THR A 129 3.91 -5.47 -13.60
C THR A 129 3.77 -6.07 -14.98
N ILE A 130 4.11 -5.29 -16.02
CA ILE A 130 4.09 -5.75 -17.41
C ILE A 130 5.22 -6.77 -17.66
N LEU A 131 6.44 -6.49 -17.22
CA LEU A 131 7.61 -7.35 -17.49
C LEU A 131 7.55 -8.70 -16.77
N LEU A 132 7.13 -8.72 -15.51
CA LEU A 132 7.18 -9.92 -14.66
C LEU A 132 5.86 -10.68 -14.63
N ASN A 133 4.78 -10.10 -15.19
CA ASN A 133 3.46 -10.71 -15.28
C ASN A 133 2.92 -11.23 -13.92
N SER A 134 3.36 -10.62 -12.81
CA SER A 134 3.05 -11.04 -11.45
C SER A 134 3.03 -9.85 -10.51
N GLN A 135 1.83 -9.47 -10.06
CA GLN A 135 1.60 -8.33 -9.16
C GLN A 135 2.50 -8.35 -7.91
N PHE A 136 2.63 -9.50 -7.27
CA PHE A 136 3.36 -9.64 -6.00
C PHE A 136 4.87 -9.49 -6.18
N ILE A 137 5.43 -10.06 -7.25
CA ILE A 137 6.85 -9.90 -7.57
C ILE A 137 7.10 -8.45 -7.96
N SER A 138 6.20 -7.83 -8.72
CA SER A 138 6.31 -6.43 -9.11
C SER A 138 6.29 -5.48 -7.92
N TYR A 139 5.54 -5.77 -6.84
CA TYR A 139 5.65 -5.01 -5.59
C TYR A 139 7.05 -5.07 -4.99
N LEU A 140 7.63 -6.27 -4.89
CA LEU A 140 8.97 -6.45 -4.32
C LEU A 140 10.05 -5.79 -5.17
N THR A 141 10.00 -5.95 -6.49
CA THR A 141 10.98 -5.32 -7.39
C THR A 141 10.84 -3.80 -7.42
N THR A 142 9.63 -3.26 -7.23
CA THR A 142 9.42 -1.82 -7.08
C THR A 142 10.11 -1.31 -5.81
N LEU A 143 9.88 -1.95 -4.66
CA LEU A 143 10.54 -1.57 -3.40
C LEU A 143 12.07 -1.71 -3.47
N LEU A 144 12.56 -2.77 -4.11
CA LEU A 144 13.99 -2.96 -4.34
C LEU A 144 14.58 -1.87 -5.25
N SER A 145 13.88 -1.52 -6.33
CA SER A 145 14.32 -0.46 -7.24
C SER A 145 14.32 0.90 -6.55
N LEU A 146 13.38 1.12 -5.64
CA LEU A 146 13.39 2.30 -4.79
C LEU A 146 14.61 2.33 -3.87
N LEU A 147 14.97 1.23 -3.19
CA LEU A 147 16.20 1.16 -2.37
C LEU A 147 17.45 1.55 -3.17
N ILE A 148 17.55 1.05 -4.41
CA ILE A 148 18.65 1.39 -5.32
C ILE A 148 18.59 2.88 -5.67
N LEU A 149 17.43 3.38 -6.10
CA LEU A 149 17.25 4.79 -6.47
C LEU A 149 17.58 5.75 -5.32
N TYR A 150 17.22 5.40 -4.09
CA TYR A 150 17.54 6.17 -2.89
C TYR A 150 19.06 6.33 -2.69
N SER A 151 19.84 5.34 -3.07
CA SER A 151 21.30 5.37 -2.92
C SER A 151 21.98 6.34 -3.90
N PHE A 152 21.27 6.81 -4.94
CA PHE A 152 21.79 7.73 -5.95
C PHE A 152 21.29 9.17 -5.80
N ILE A 153 20.38 9.46 -4.86
CA ILE A 153 19.85 10.80 -4.65
C ILE A 153 20.55 11.43 -3.45
N GLU A 154 21.43 12.41 -3.69
CA GLU A 154 22.31 13.02 -2.68
C GLU A 154 21.60 13.71 -1.49
N ASN A 155 20.28 13.93 -1.56
CA ASN A 155 19.52 14.70 -0.56
C ASN A 155 18.48 13.89 0.23
N ILE A 156 18.61 12.56 0.27
CA ILE A 156 17.65 11.72 1.00
C ILE A 156 18.22 11.34 2.37
N PRO A 157 17.49 11.61 3.48
CA PRO A 157 17.95 11.22 4.81
C PRO A 157 18.14 9.70 4.92
N ASP A 158 19.22 9.26 5.57
CA ASP A 158 19.54 7.83 5.79
C ASP A 158 18.39 7.05 6.44
N ASN A 159 17.61 7.73 7.29
CA ASN A 159 16.39 7.23 7.92
C ASN A 159 15.38 6.65 6.93
N PHE A 160 15.35 7.19 5.71
CA PHE A 160 14.47 6.73 4.65
C PHE A 160 14.90 5.36 4.11
N LEU A 161 16.21 5.11 4.04
CA LEU A 161 16.76 3.82 3.62
C LEU A 161 16.35 2.73 4.62
N PHE A 162 16.44 3.00 5.92
CA PHE A 162 15.97 2.07 6.97
C PHE A 162 14.46 1.84 6.91
N LEU A 163 13.67 2.89 6.70
CA LEU A 163 12.22 2.76 6.52
C LEU A 163 11.88 1.86 5.33
N ASN A 164 12.49 2.10 4.17
CA ASN A 164 12.22 1.32 2.97
C ASN A 164 12.71 -0.14 3.12
N LEU A 165 13.84 -0.37 3.79
CA LEU A 165 14.31 -1.71 4.12
C LEU A 165 13.32 -2.46 5.02
N GLY A 166 12.78 -1.77 6.03
CA GLY A 166 11.74 -2.34 6.90
C GLY A 166 10.46 -2.67 6.13
N ILE A 167 10.00 -1.78 5.25
CA ILE A 167 8.84 -2.01 4.37
C ILE A 167 9.10 -3.20 3.44
N PHE A 168 10.30 -3.31 2.87
CA PHE A 168 10.69 -4.42 2.01
C PHE A 168 10.60 -5.76 2.75
N ILE A 169 11.12 -5.84 3.98
CA ILE A 169 10.99 -7.04 4.83
C ILE A 169 9.51 -7.35 5.10
N ILE A 170 8.70 -6.36 5.46
CA ILE A 170 7.26 -6.54 5.67
C ILE A 170 6.59 -7.13 4.43
N PHE A 171 6.92 -6.65 3.24
CA PHE A 171 6.33 -7.13 2.00
C PHE A 171 6.79 -8.56 1.65
N ILE A 172 8.03 -8.92 1.93
CA ILE A 172 8.50 -10.32 1.80
C ILE A 172 7.66 -11.23 2.70
N LEU A 173 7.45 -10.85 3.96
CA LEU A 173 6.64 -11.63 4.90
C LEU A 173 5.19 -11.73 4.43
N LEU A 174 4.61 -10.59 4.02
CA LEU A 174 3.24 -10.46 3.54
C LEU A 174 2.95 -11.31 2.29
N TYR A 175 3.92 -11.42 1.38
CA TYR A 175 3.77 -12.14 0.10
C TYR A 175 4.55 -13.45 0.02
N SER A 176 5.11 -13.93 1.13
CA SER A 176 5.94 -15.15 1.18
C SER A 176 5.33 -16.34 0.44
N ASN A 177 4.07 -16.68 0.74
CA ASN A 177 3.34 -17.75 0.06
C ASN A 177 3.25 -17.55 -1.46
N ASN A 178 3.06 -16.31 -1.91
CA ASN A 178 2.91 -15.99 -3.33
C ASN A 178 4.27 -16.05 -4.05
N ILE A 179 5.36 -15.70 -3.36
CA ILE A 179 6.73 -15.86 -3.84
C ILE A 179 7.03 -17.35 -4.02
N PHE A 180 6.78 -18.18 -3.00
CA PHE A 180 7.00 -19.64 -3.08
C PHE A 180 6.16 -20.27 -4.20
N ASN A 181 4.88 -19.94 -4.29
CA ASN A 181 4.03 -20.41 -5.38
C ASN A 181 4.54 -20.00 -6.76
N SER A 182 5.17 -18.82 -6.88
CA SER A 182 5.76 -18.39 -8.14
C SER A 182 7.04 -19.14 -8.48
N LEU A 183 7.87 -19.47 -7.49
CA LEU A 183 9.07 -20.31 -7.67
C LEU A 183 8.71 -21.76 -8.05
N GLU A 184 7.59 -22.27 -7.53
CA GLU A 184 7.05 -23.59 -7.89
C GLU A 184 6.33 -23.62 -9.26
N GLY A 185 6.28 -22.51 -10.00
CA GLY A 185 5.56 -22.43 -11.29
C GLY A 185 4.03 -22.40 -11.16
N LYS A 186 3.49 -22.33 -9.94
CA LYS A 186 2.05 -22.20 -9.64
C LYS A 186 1.58 -20.73 -9.58
N SER A 187 2.35 -19.81 -10.20
CA SER A 187 2.11 -18.37 -10.12
C SER A 187 0.70 -17.98 -10.59
N ASN A 188 0.06 -17.09 -9.84
CA ASN A 188 -1.19 -16.44 -10.23
C ASN A 188 -0.85 -15.23 -11.12
N THR A 189 -0.51 -15.50 -12.37
CA THR A 189 -0.09 -14.47 -13.33
C THR A 189 -1.25 -13.53 -13.69
N LEU A 190 -0.93 -12.30 -14.10
CA LEU A 190 -1.94 -11.36 -14.59
C LEU A 190 -2.68 -11.96 -15.78
N TYR A 191 -1.97 -12.62 -16.68
CA TYR A 191 -2.57 -13.33 -17.81
C TYR A 191 -3.65 -14.34 -17.37
N ARG A 192 -3.38 -15.18 -16.37
CA ARG A 192 -4.38 -16.12 -15.83
C ARG A 192 -5.56 -15.41 -15.19
N GLN A 193 -5.33 -14.26 -14.56
CA GLN A 193 -6.42 -13.45 -13.99
C GLN A 193 -7.29 -12.82 -15.09
N PHE A 194 -6.71 -12.39 -16.21
CA PHE A 194 -7.47 -11.90 -17.37
C PHE A 194 -8.29 -13.02 -18.01
N GLN A 195 -7.75 -14.23 -18.14
CA GLN A 195 -8.50 -15.37 -18.69
C GLN A 195 -9.67 -15.83 -17.82
N LYS A 196 -9.63 -15.57 -16.51
CA LYS A 196 -10.70 -15.91 -15.56
C LYS A 196 -11.82 -14.89 -15.49
N ARG A 197 -11.69 -13.73 -16.15
CA ARG A 197 -12.77 -12.74 -16.23
C ARG A 197 -13.72 -13.16 -17.36
N PRO A 198 -15.03 -13.35 -17.07
CA PRO A 198 -16.03 -13.72 -18.07
C PRO A 198 -16.24 -12.62 -19.11
#